data_AF-A0A950TF12-F1
#
_entry.id   AF-A0A950TF12-F1
#
_cell.length_a   1.000
_cell.length_b   1.000
_cell.length_c   1.000
_cell.angle_alpha   90.00
_cell.angle_beta   90.00
_cell.angle_gamma   90.00
#
_symmetry.space_group_name_H-M   'P 1'
#
loop_
_entity.id
_entity.type
_entity.pdbx_description
1 polymer ?
#
loop_
_entity_poly.entity_id
_entity_poly.type
_entity_poly.pdbx_seq_one_letter_code
_entity_poly.pdbx_strand_id
1 'polypeptide(L)' 'ADLAVATNCGQIKTGSLARSDRIAKYNQLLRIEEELGPQAQYAGRAALKAYAAK' A
#
# COMPACT_ATOMS: atom_id res chain seq x y z
N ALA A 1 2.06 0.80 -7.45
CA ALA A 1 1.96 -0.21 -6.40
C ALA A 1 3.37 -0.67 -6.07
N ASP A 2 4.05 -1.25 -7.05
CA ASP A 2 5.40 -1.82 -6.97
C ASP A 2 6.43 -0.83 -6.40
N LEU A 3 6.51 0.40 -6.94
CA LEU A 3 7.42 1.43 -6.41
C LEU A 3 7.15 1.79 -4.94
N ALA A 4 5.88 1.84 -4.53
CA ALA A 4 5.52 2.18 -3.15
C ALA A 4 5.94 1.07 -2.16
N VAL A 5 5.80 -0.19 -2.58
CA VAL A 5 6.25 -1.35 -1.80
C VAL A 5 7.77 -1.45 -1.80
N ALA A 6 8.42 -1.32 -2.97
CA ALA A 6 9.88 -1.39 -3.09
C ALA A 6 10.62 -0.34 -2.26
N THR A 7 10.03 0.85 -2.09
CA THR A 7 10.60 1.93 -1.28
C THR A 7 10.15 1.92 0.18
N ASN A 8 9.24 1.02 0.56
CA ASN A 8 8.59 1.01 1.88
C ASN A 8 8.08 2.40 2.30
N CYS A 9 7.53 3.18 1.36
CA CYS A 9 7.12 4.56 1.64
C CYS A 9 5.92 4.68 2.61
N GLY A 10 5.26 3.55 2.91
CA GLY A 10 4.19 3.42 3.90
C GLY A 10 2.84 4.00 3.49
N GLN A 11 2.80 4.89 2.48
CA GLN A 11 1.58 5.52 1.98
C GLN A 11 1.58 5.59 0.46
N ILE A 12 0.41 5.41 -0.14
CA ILE A 12 0.18 5.60 -1.58
C ILE A 12 -1.19 6.23 -1.79
N LYS A 13 -1.26 7.26 -2.64
CA LYS A 13 -2.52 7.84 -3.11
C LYS A 13 -2.68 7.55 -4.59
N THR A 14 -3.60 6.66 -4.95
CA THR A 14 -3.77 6.18 -6.32
C THR A 14 -5.17 6.39 -6.91
N GLY A 15 -5.99 7.22 -6.27
CA GLY A 15 -7.31 7.63 -6.77
C GLY A 15 -8.48 7.07 -5.96
N SER A 16 -9.70 7.23 -6.50
CA SER A 16 -10.93 6.65 -5.93
C SER A 16 -11.08 5.16 -6.28
N LEU A 17 -12.02 4.48 -5.61
CA LEU A 17 -12.43 3.08 -5.91
C LEU A 17 -13.35 2.99 -7.14
N ALA A 18 -13.06 3.76 -8.19
CA ALA A 18 -13.83 3.79 -9.43
C ALA A 18 -12.88 4.02 -10.60
N ARG A 19 -13.26 3.53 -11.79
CA ARG A 19 -12.46 3.46 -13.02
C ARG A 19 -11.30 2.46 -12.96
N SER A 20 -11.12 1.75 -14.06
CA SER A 20 -10.24 0.59 -14.15
C SER A 20 -8.76 0.93 -13.96
N ASP A 21 -8.31 2.12 -14.40
CA ASP A 21 -6.93 2.59 -14.26
C ASP A 21 -6.49 2.70 -12.80
N ARG A 22 -7.39 3.15 -11.93
CA ARG A 22 -7.15 3.30 -10.48
C ARG A 22 -7.25 1.96 -9.77
N ILE A 23 -8.30 1.19 -10.09
CA ILE A 23 -8.53 -0.14 -9.53
C ILE A 23 -7.34 -1.07 -9.83
N ALA A 24 -6.74 -0.99 -11.01
CA ALA A 24 -5.57 -1.79 -11.37
C ALA A 24 -4.40 -1.61 -10.37
N LYS A 25 -4.21 -0.42 -9.80
CA LYS A 25 -3.17 -0.17 -8.80
C LYS A 25 -3.49 -0.81 -7.44
N TYR A 26 -4.75 -0.82 -7.04
CA TYR A 26 -5.19 -1.55 -5.84
C TYR A 26 -5.08 -3.06 -6.02
N ASN A 27 -5.52 -3.59 -7.16
CA ASN A 27 -5.40 -5.01 -7.48
C ASN A 27 -3.93 -5.47 -7.49
N GLN A 28 -3.02 -4.62 -7.96
CA GLN A 28 -1.60 -4.92 -7.90
C GLN A 28 -1.07 -4.96 -6.46
N LEU A 29 -1.56 -4.10 -5.56
CA LEU A 29 -1.20 -4.19 -4.13
C LEU A 29 -1.68 -5.50 -3.50
N LEU A 30 -2.89 -5.96 -3.83
CA LEU A 30 -3.41 -7.26 -3.35
C LEU A 30 -2.56 -8.43 -3.84
N ARG A 31 -2.12 -8.43 -5.11
CA ARG A 31 -1.21 -9.46 -5.64
C ARG A 31 0.15 -9.45 -4.95
N ILE A 32 0.71 -8.26 -4.69
CA ILE A 32 1.99 -8.13 -3.99
C ILE A 32 1.86 -8.61 -2.53
N GLU A 33 0.75 -8.29 -1.86
CA GLU A 33 0.48 -8.79 -0.50
C GLU A 33 0.38 -10.33 -0.49
N GLU A 34 -0.34 -10.92 -1.45
CA GLU A 34 -0.44 -12.37 -1.62
C GLU A 34 0.94 -13.01 -1.88
N GLU A 35 1.78 -12.41 -2.74
CA GLU A 35 3.13 -12.88 -3.05
C GLU A 35 4.07 -12.82 -1.83
N LEU A 36 4.00 -11.75 -1.04
CA LEU A 36 4.80 -11.59 0.18
C LEU A 36 4.35 -12.51 1.32
N GLY A 37 3.06 -12.89 1.33
CA GLY A 37 2.48 -13.78 2.32
C GLY A 37 2.77 -13.32 3.76
N PRO A 38 3.34 -14.17 4.63
CA PRO A 38 3.64 -13.81 6.02
C PRO A 38 4.63 -12.64 6.21
N GLN A 39 5.37 -12.26 5.17
CA GLN A 39 6.32 -11.15 5.24
C GLN A 39 5.65 -9.79 4.96
N ALA A 40 4.42 -9.79 4.46
CA ALA A 40 3.68 -8.56 4.19
C ALA A 40 3.41 -7.78 5.49
N GLN A 41 3.62 -6.46 5.45
CA GLN A 41 3.35 -5.58 6.58
C GLN A 41 2.48 -4.39 6.17
N TYR A 42 1.35 -4.22 6.86
CA TYR A 42 0.51 -3.05 6.73
C TYR A 42 0.74 -2.09 7.91
N ALA A 43 1.45 -0.99 7.66
CA ALA A 43 1.82 -0.02 8.69
C ALA A 43 0.61 0.74 9.29
N GLY A 44 -0.55 0.74 8.63
CA GLY A 44 -1.76 1.38 9.13
C GLY A 44 -1.54 2.83 9.58
N ARG A 45 -1.96 3.16 10.81
CA ARG A 45 -1.79 4.51 11.37
C ARG A 45 -0.33 4.87 11.63
N ALA A 46 0.56 3.90 11.86
CA ALA A 46 1.99 4.18 12.10
C ALA A 46 2.69 4.81 10.88
N ALA A 47 2.12 4.63 9.67
CA ALA A 47 2.62 5.30 8.47
C ALA A 47 2.42 6.83 8.49
N LEU A 48 1.51 7.33 9.34
CA LEU A 48 1.27 8.76 9.52
C LEU A 48 2.24 9.30 10.57
N LYS A 49 3.07 10.28 10.20
CA LYS A 49 4.08 10.89 11.10
C LYS A 49 3.51 11.31 12.46
N ALA A 50 2.27 11.79 12.50
CA ALA A 50 1.60 12.20 13.73
C ALA A 50 1.34 11.05 14.74
N TYR A 51 1.43 9.79 14.31
CA TYR A 51 1.11 8.60 15.10
C TYR A 51 2.30 7.63 15.24
N ALA A 52 3.48 7.96 14.70
CA ALA A 52 4.62 7.04 14.64
C ALA A 52 5.40 6.88 15.97
N ALA A 53 5.13 7.72 16.98
CA ALA A 53 5.88 7.78 18.24
C ALA A 53 4.98 7.98 19.48
N LYS A 54 3.71 7.57 19.40
CA LYS A 54 2.76 7.58 20.52
C LYS A 54 2.39 6.15 20.89
#